data_AF-A0A1F2RSV1-F1
#
_entry.id   AF-A0A1F2RSV1-F1
#
_cell.length_a   1.000
_cell.length_b   1.000
_cell.length_c   1.000
_cell.angle_alpha   90.00
_cell.angle_beta   90.00
_cell.angle_gamma   90.00
#
_symmetry.space_group_name_H-M   'P 1'
#
loop_
_entity.id
_entity.type
_entity.pdbx_description
1 polymer ?
#
loop_
_entity_poly.entity_id
_entity_poly.type
_entity_poly.pdbx_seq_one_letter_code
_entity_poly.pdbx_strand_id
1 'polypeptide(L)'
;MWLEKFRHIHSEAAKRFCQRPLNLEKVEGGLLLERELSTVRKSTLDVLEKETDYWTYDKWWRELSSCLKEDEEISIPQSPTNLGDKKAREGSVEKLFNRFKQIESVSVLLRFLYPEEYGILSFPVIHLINLSPSRKPVRYYLDYLEVLRGFRDNPKYRSNNLKRVADIDLALWSAAHFCEATNLEPEFAEYREEMYQDDYFQEVRLRNLLKGLSRYGKLADSQCLLFASVLLEHDCQIAAAVAAKPYDNLIHKIAERFRVERYNEKGEPRPTRSLIEDLRQHEEKMAMRCDDLHTYWGWRIKAVHDVGPPISKDEAVKFVNAVADLLRKVHN
;
A
#
# COMPACT_ATOMS: atom_id res chain seq x y z
N MET A 1 -8.23 -15.41 -11.84
CA MET A 1 -9.39 -16.28 -11.57
C MET A 1 -9.42 -16.70 -10.10
N TRP A 2 -8.25 -16.87 -9.48
CA TRP A 2 -8.03 -17.12 -8.05
C TRP A 2 -8.89 -16.25 -7.11
N LEU A 3 -8.99 -14.94 -7.38
CA LEU A 3 -9.76 -14.01 -6.54
C LEU A 3 -11.24 -14.41 -6.42
N GLU A 4 -11.86 -14.85 -7.53
CA GLU A 4 -13.24 -15.34 -7.51
C GLU A 4 -13.36 -16.68 -6.79
N LYS A 5 -12.38 -17.56 -6.94
CA LYS A 5 -12.31 -18.84 -6.20
C LYS A 5 -12.27 -18.59 -4.69
N PHE A 6 -11.42 -17.66 -4.23
CA PHE A 6 -11.36 -17.27 -2.81
C PHE A 6 -12.64 -16.62 -2.32
N ARG A 7 -13.32 -15.82 -3.16
CA ARG A 7 -14.64 -15.27 -2.82
C ARG A 7 -15.68 -16.36 -2.60
N HIS A 8 -15.66 -17.42 -3.41
CA HIS A 8 -16.60 -18.53 -3.32
C HIS A 8 -16.40 -19.35 -2.04
N ILE A 9 -15.15 -19.59 -1.64
CA ILE A 9 -14.83 -20.35 -0.42
C ILE A 9 -14.84 -19.51 0.86
N HIS A 10 -15.26 -18.24 0.79
CA HIS A 10 -15.26 -17.36 1.96
C HIS A 10 -16.10 -17.90 3.11
N SER A 11 -17.25 -18.54 2.85
CA SER A 11 -18.06 -19.15 3.90
C SER A 11 -17.31 -20.25 4.65
N GLU A 12 -16.49 -21.03 3.94
CA GLU A 12 -15.67 -22.08 4.55
C GLU A 12 -14.51 -21.48 5.35
N ALA A 13 -13.84 -20.46 4.80
CA ALA A 13 -12.83 -19.68 5.52
C ALA A 13 -13.42 -19.11 6.83
N ALA A 14 -14.57 -18.45 6.75
CA ALA A 14 -15.25 -17.85 7.89
C ALA A 14 -15.61 -18.89 8.96
N LYS A 15 -16.19 -20.02 8.56
CA LYS A 15 -16.50 -21.13 9.48
C LYS A 15 -15.25 -21.63 10.21
N ARG A 16 -14.15 -21.78 9.49
CA ARG A 16 -12.88 -22.30 10.02
C ARG A 16 -12.18 -21.30 10.95
N PHE A 17 -12.02 -20.05 10.53
CA PHE A 17 -11.20 -19.06 11.25
C PHE A 17 -12.00 -18.23 12.26
N CYS A 18 -13.32 -18.07 12.08
CA CYS A 18 -14.20 -17.40 13.05
C CYS A 18 -14.95 -18.38 13.97
N GLN A 19 -14.80 -19.68 13.74
CA GLN A 19 -15.45 -20.78 14.47
C GLN A 19 -16.99 -20.75 14.41
N ARG A 20 -17.56 -20.05 13.43
CA ARG A 20 -19.00 -20.01 13.13
C ARG A 20 -19.25 -19.55 11.69
N PRO A 21 -20.34 -19.96 11.05
CA PRO A 21 -20.75 -19.38 9.78
C PRO A 21 -21.08 -17.88 9.96
N LEU A 22 -20.78 -17.08 8.94
CA LEU A 22 -21.14 -15.66 8.90
C LEU A 22 -22.28 -15.46 7.90
N ASN A 23 -23.29 -14.68 8.27
CA ASN A 23 -24.37 -14.22 7.40
C ASN A 23 -24.32 -12.69 7.29
N LEU A 24 -23.35 -12.22 6.51
CA LEU A 24 -23.10 -10.79 6.34
C LEU A 24 -24.25 -10.08 5.62
N GLU A 25 -24.97 -10.78 4.74
CA GLU A 25 -26.13 -10.25 4.01
C GLU A 25 -27.27 -9.88 4.94
N LYS A 26 -27.50 -10.67 6.01
CA LYS A 26 -28.52 -10.35 7.00
C LYS A 26 -28.18 -9.09 7.80
N VAL A 27 -26.92 -8.92 8.18
CA VAL A 27 -26.45 -7.71 8.86
C VAL A 27 -26.54 -6.49 7.94
N GLU A 28 -26.16 -6.65 6.67
CA GLU A 28 -26.33 -5.62 5.64
C GLU A 28 -27.80 -5.22 5.43
N GLY A 29 -28.69 -6.21 5.40
CA GLY A 29 -30.14 -6.01 5.27
C GLY A 29 -30.75 -5.26 6.45
N GLY A 30 -30.22 -5.46 7.65
CA GLY A 30 -30.63 -4.74 8.87
C GLY A 30 -30.30 -3.24 8.86
N LEU A 31 -29.50 -2.78 7.91
CA LEU A 31 -29.04 -1.38 7.81
C LEU A 31 -29.61 -0.63 6.60
N LEU A 32 -30.52 -1.24 5.83
CA LEU A 32 -31.01 -0.65 4.57
C LEU A 32 -31.58 0.77 4.75
N LEU A 33 -32.35 1.00 5.81
CA LEU A 33 -32.96 2.29 6.09
C LEU A 33 -31.89 3.38 6.34
N GLU A 34 -30.88 3.05 7.14
CA GLU A 34 -29.78 3.94 7.49
C GLU A 34 -28.92 4.30 6.27
N ARG A 35 -28.78 3.36 5.32
CA ARG A 35 -28.13 3.61 4.03
C ARG A 35 -28.92 4.62 3.20
N GLU A 36 -30.24 4.44 3.09
CA GLU A 36 -31.11 5.35 2.34
C GLU A 36 -31.11 6.75 2.93
N LEU A 37 -31.15 6.86 4.27
CA LEU A 37 -31.11 8.14 4.98
C LEU A 37 -29.71 8.76 5.03
N SER A 38 -28.67 7.98 4.73
CA SER A 38 -27.27 8.40 4.86
C SER A 38 -26.94 8.97 6.24
N THR A 39 -27.44 8.30 7.28
CA THR A 39 -27.27 8.70 8.69
C THR A 39 -26.84 7.53 9.54
N VAL A 40 -25.93 7.77 10.49
CA VAL A 40 -25.57 6.81 11.54
C VAL A 40 -26.19 7.26 12.85
N ARG A 41 -26.96 6.35 13.46
CA ARG A 41 -27.56 6.48 14.79
C ARG A 41 -27.00 5.41 15.70
N LYS A 42 -27.34 5.47 16.99
CA LYS A 42 -27.03 4.40 17.92
C LYS A 42 -27.67 3.06 17.50
N SER A 43 -28.92 3.07 17.01
CA SER A 43 -29.59 1.87 16.50
C SER A 43 -28.83 1.21 15.33
N THR A 44 -28.22 2.01 14.45
CA THR A 44 -27.33 1.55 13.37
C THR A 44 -26.17 0.72 13.92
N LEU A 45 -25.55 1.23 14.99
CA LEU A 45 -24.39 0.61 15.62
C LEU A 45 -24.80 -0.64 16.41
N ASP A 46 -25.98 -0.61 17.02
CA ASP A 46 -26.56 -1.76 17.72
C ASP A 46 -26.79 -2.95 16.78
N VAL A 47 -27.27 -2.73 15.55
CA VAL A 47 -27.38 -3.81 14.54
C VAL A 47 -26.02 -4.45 14.25
N LEU A 48 -24.96 -3.64 14.18
CA LEU A 48 -23.62 -4.18 13.98
C LEU A 48 -23.11 -4.94 15.22
N GLU A 49 -23.26 -4.34 16.40
CA GLU A 49 -22.62 -4.81 17.62
C GLU A 49 -23.34 -5.99 18.27
N LYS A 50 -24.66 -6.06 18.12
CA LYS A 50 -25.52 -6.99 18.89
C LYS A 50 -26.01 -8.19 18.08
N GLU A 51 -25.98 -8.15 16.76
CA GLU A 51 -26.37 -9.25 15.86
C GLU A 51 -25.32 -10.40 15.81
N THR A 52 -24.86 -10.85 16.97
CA THR A 52 -23.75 -11.81 17.14
C THR A 52 -24.06 -13.21 16.61
N ASP A 53 -25.32 -13.52 16.33
CA ASP A 53 -25.75 -14.76 15.69
C ASP A 53 -25.31 -14.83 14.21
N TYR A 54 -25.16 -13.67 13.57
CA TYR A 54 -24.86 -13.59 12.13
C TYR A 54 -23.41 -13.21 11.85
N TRP A 55 -22.69 -12.67 12.82
CA TRP A 55 -21.27 -12.40 12.68
C TRP A 55 -20.56 -12.18 14.03
N THR A 56 -19.27 -11.84 14.01
CA THR A 56 -18.42 -11.84 15.23
C THR A 56 -17.89 -10.44 15.56
N TYR A 57 -18.72 -9.39 15.56
CA TYR A 57 -18.24 -8.04 15.84
C TYR A 57 -17.57 -7.94 17.21
N ASP A 58 -18.27 -8.45 18.21
CA ASP A 58 -17.94 -8.50 19.64
C ASP A 58 -16.54 -9.06 19.95
N LYS A 59 -16.04 -9.95 19.08
CA LYS A 59 -14.72 -10.58 19.27
C LYS A 59 -13.54 -9.71 18.85
N TRP A 60 -13.75 -8.79 17.91
CA TRP A 60 -12.64 -8.16 17.19
C TRP A 60 -12.62 -6.64 17.26
N TRP A 61 -13.78 -6.00 17.42
CA TRP A 61 -13.89 -4.54 17.37
C TRP A 61 -14.56 -3.98 18.62
N ARG A 62 -14.18 -2.74 18.94
CA ARG A 62 -14.75 -2.03 20.07
C ARG A 62 -16.14 -1.49 19.76
N GLU A 63 -16.98 -1.49 20.77
CA GLU A 63 -18.31 -0.89 20.77
C GLU A 63 -18.27 0.61 20.44
N LEU A 64 -18.93 1.00 19.34
CA LEU A 64 -19.13 2.36 18.88
C LEU A 64 -20.43 2.96 19.40
N SER A 65 -21.48 2.17 19.65
CA SER A 65 -22.79 2.67 20.11
C SER A 65 -22.69 3.48 21.40
N SER A 66 -21.81 3.06 22.34
CA SER A 66 -21.48 3.78 23.57
C SER A 66 -20.94 5.20 23.34
N CYS A 67 -20.45 5.49 22.13
CA CYS A 67 -19.97 6.82 21.78
C CYS A 67 -21.10 7.77 21.40
N LEU A 68 -22.32 7.32 21.08
CA LEU A 68 -23.46 8.16 20.67
C LEU A 68 -24.56 8.23 21.75
N LYS A 69 -25.22 9.39 21.82
CA LYS A 69 -26.48 9.52 22.56
C LYS A 69 -27.65 8.94 21.74
N GLU A 70 -28.75 8.64 22.40
CA GLU A 70 -29.92 7.99 21.78
C GLU A 70 -30.46 8.78 20.57
N ASP A 71 -30.58 10.09 20.71
CA ASP A 71 -31.10 11.00 19.67
C ASP A 71 -30.00 11.61 18.78
N GLU A 72 -28.74 11.17 18.93
CA GLU A 72 -27.63 11.72 18.14
C GLU A 72 -27.56 11.07 16.76
N GLU A 73 -27.50 11.90 15.72
CA GLU A 73 -27.36 11.44 14.34
C GLU A 73 -26.08 12.01 13.70
N ILE A 74 -25.36 11.15 12.99
CA ILE A 74 -24.23 11.56 12.15
C ILE A 74 -24.66 11.42 10.70
N SER A 75 -24.94 12.54 10.04
CA SER A 75 -25.11 12.54 8.58
C SER A 75 -23.79 12.15 7.90
N ILE A 76 -23.83 11.18 7.00
CA ILE A 76 -22.69 10.80 6.15
C ILE A 76 -22.79 11.61 4.86
N PRO A 77 -21.68 12.21 4.37
CA PRO A 77 -21.64 12.98 3.11
C PRO A 77 -22.00 12.20 1.82
N GLN A 78 -22.49 10.97 1.91
CA GLN A 78 -22.81 10.16 0.74
C GLN A 78 -24.26 10.41 0.30
N SER A 79 -24.47 10.39 -1.01
CA SER A 79 -25.78 10.13 -1.59
C SER A 79 -25.77 8.71 -2.13
N PRO A 80 -26.85 7.92 -1.96
CA PRO A 80 -27.01 6.60 -2.57
C PRO A 80 -26.79 6.59 -4.10
N THR A 81 -26.86 7.76 -4.75
CA THR A 81 -26.71 7.95 -6.20
C THR A 81 -25.29 8.38 -6.66
N ASN A 82 -24.40 8.77 -5.73
CA ASN A 82 -23.07 9.34 -6.04
C ASN A 82 -21.91 8.59 -5.35
N LEU A 83 -22.01 7.26 -5.25
CA LEU A 83 -20.96 6.37 -4.71
C LEU A 83 -19.57 6.56 -5.39
N GLY A 84 -19.54 7.18 -6.57
CA GLY A 84 -18.32 7.51 -7.32
C GLY A 84 -17.52 8.73 -6.84
N ASP A 85 -18.08 9.65 -6.04
CA ASP A 85 -17.36 10.88 -5.65
C ASP A 85 -16.29 10.63 -4.59
N LYS A 86 -15.03 10.81 -4.99
CA LYS A 86 -13.86 10.67 -4.12
C LYS A 86 -13.96 11.58 -2.89
N LYS A 87 -14.41 12.83 -3.03
CA LYS A 87 -14.47 13.77 -1.91
C LYS A 87 -15.51 13.36 -0.87
N ALA A 88 -16.70 12.94 -1.32
CA ALA A 88 -17.73 12.41 -0.43
C ALA A 88 -17.24 11.19 0.36
N ARG A 89 -16.51 10.28 -0.31
CA ARG A 89 -15.93 9.09 0.33
C ARG A 89 -14.89 9.45 1.39
N GLU A 90 -13.95 10.33 1.06
CA GLU A 90 -12.92 10.79 1.99
C GLU A 90 -13.54 11.51 3.19
N GLY A 91 -14.50 12.42 2.94
CA GLY A 91 -15.24 13.14 3.98
C GLY A 91 -16.04 12.21 4.91
N SER A 92 -16.57 11.09 4.40
CA SER A 92 -17.28 10.10 5.21
C SER A 92 -16.34 9.40 6.20
N VAL A 93 -15.15 8.99 5.73
CA VAL A 93 -14.12 8.38 6.59
C VAL A 93 -13.64 9.39 7.63
N GLU A 94 -13.34 10.62 7.22
CA GLU A 94 -12.86 11.67 8.13
C GLU A 94 -13.89 12.00 9.21
N LYS A 95 -15.16 12.14 8.83
CA LYS A 95 -16.24 12.49 9.77
C LYS A 95 -16.42 11.40 10.83
N LEU A 96 -16.53 10.14 10.41
CA LEU A 96 -16.71 9.01 11.33
C LEU A 96 -15.46 8.77 12.17
N PHE A 97 -14.25 8.84 11.58
CA PHE A 97 -13.01 8.74 12.34
C PHE A 97 -12.89 9.88 13.35
N ASN A 98 -13.28 11.10 13.02
CA ASN A 98 -13.27 12.20 13.96
C ASN A 98 -14.23 12.01 15.13
N ARG A 99 -15.33 11.27 14.94
CA ARG A 99 -16.28 10.94 15.99
C ARG A 99 -15.82 9.79 16.88
N PHE A 100 -15.34 8.70 16.29
CA PHE A 100 -15.07 7.44 17.00
C PHE A 100 -13.60 7.20 17.35
N LYS A 101 -12.68 7.88 16.64
CA LYS A 101 -11.22 7.80 16.81
C LYS A 101 -10.62 6.39 16.65
N GLN A 102 -11.35 5.48 16.00
CA GLN A 102 -10.96 4.09 15.79
C GLN A 102 -11.21 3.71 14.33
N ILE A 103 -10.16 3.68 13.52
CA ILE A 103 -10.32 3.53 12.06
C ILE A 103 -10.77 2.13 11.66
N GLU A 104 -10.39 1.12 12.44
CA GLU A 104 -10.74 -0.28 12.23
C GLU A 104 -12.25 -0.48 12.40
N SER A 105 -12.84 -0.04 13.52
CA SER A 105 -14.30 -0.09 13.72
C SER A 105 -15.06 0.79 12.72
N VAL A 106 -14.51 1.96 12.34
CA VAL A 106 -15.10 2.81 11.30
C VAL A 106 -15.13 2.11 9.94
N SER A 107 -14.08 1.34 9.60
CA SER A 107 -14.03 0.59 8.35
C SER A 107 -15.12 -0.48 8.29
N VAL A 108 -15.41 -1.10 9.42
CA VAL A 108 -16.49 -2.08 9.55
C VAL A 108 -17.84 -1.42 9.33
N LEU A 109 -18.15 -0.35 10.07
CA LEU A 109 -19.38 0.43 9.89
C LEU A 109 -19.60 0.82 8.42
N LEU A 110 -18.57 1.38 7.78
CA LEU A 110 -18.65 1.83 6.40
C LEU A 110 -18.83 0.66 5.42
N ARG A 111 -18.18 -0.50 5.63
CA ARG A 111 -18.38 -1.70 4.81
C ARG A 111 -19.82 -2.17 4.83
N PHE A 112 -20.49 -2.12 5.98
CA PHE A 112 -21.88 -2.56 6.11
C PHE A 112 -22.90 -1.51 5.71
N LEU A 113 -22.55 -0.22 5.67
CA LEU A 113 -23.43 0.82 5.12
C LEU A 113 -23.27 0.93 3.59
N TYR A 114 -22.06 0.85 3.07
CA TYR A 114 -21.80 1.09 1.65
C TYR A 114 -20.82 0.04 1.10
N PRO A 115 -21.22 -1.24 1.05
CA PRO A 115 -20.34 -2.34 0.66
C PRO A 115 -19.76 -2.17 -0.75
N GLU A 116 -20.42 -1.40 -1.62
CA GLU A 116 -19.99 -1.06 -2.97
C GLU A 116 -18.63 -0.34 -2.98
N GLU A 117 -18.35 0.48 -1.96
CA GLU A 117 -17.22 1.41 -1.91
C GLU A 117 -16.24 1.18 -0.75
N TYR A 118 -16.63 0.37 0.23
CA TYR A 118 -15.85 0.14 1.44
C TYR A 118 -15.64 -1.35 1.75
N GLY A 119 -14.46 -1.66 2.29
CA GLY A 119 -14.08 -2.95 2.86
C GLY A 119 -13.59 -2.78 4.30
N ILE A 120 -13.37 -3.89 4.99
CA ILE A 120 -12.89 -3.89 6.38
C ILE A 120 -11.37 -3.79 6.38
N LEU A 121 -10.83 -2.80 7.09
CA LEU A 121 -9.39 -2.67 7.29
C LEU A 121 -8.89 -3.80 8.19
N SER A 122 -8.45 -4.91 7.59
CA SER A 122 -8.07 -6.13 8.30
C SER A 122 -6.59 -6.46 8.14
N PHE A 123 -5.95 -6.85 9.25
CA PHE A 123 -4.51 -7.15 9.27
C PHE A 123 -4.08 -8.26 8.28
N PRO A 124 -4.83 -9.38 8.14
CA PRO A 124 -4.48 -10.42 7.17
C PRO A 124 -4.43 -9.89 5.73
N VAL A 125 -5.41 -9.07 5.32
CA VAL A 125 -5.42 -8.50 3.96
C VAL A 125 -4.30 -7.48 3.80
N ILE A 126 -4.07 -6.61 4.79
CA ILE A 126 -2.96 -5.65 4.81
C ILE A 126 -1.62 -6.36 4.56
N HIS A 127 -1.37 -7.47 5.26
CA HIS A 127 -0.14 -8.24 5.13
C HIS A 127 -0.03 -8.86 3.73
N LEU A 128 -1.09 -9.53 3.28
CA LEU A 128 -1.15 -10.17 1.96
C LEU A 128 -0.79 -9.20 0.83
N ILE A 129 -1.34 -7.98 0.84
CA ILE A 129 -1.11 -6.97 -0.20
C ILE A 129 0.13 -6.08 0.05
N ASN A 130 0.93 -6.37 1.08
CA ASN A 130 2.08 -5.56 1.54
C ASN A 130 1.75 -4.08 1.77
N LEU A 131 0.53 -3.76 2.23
CA LEU A 131 0.18 -2.36 2.49
C LEU A 131 0.92 -1.89 3.74
N SER A 132 1.85 -0.96 3.53
CA SER A 132 2.59 -0.41 4.65
C SER A 132 1.69 0.48 5.50
N PRO A 133 1.87 0.47 6.83
CA PRO A 133 1.03 1.24 7.74
C PRO A 133 1.07 2.76 7.40
N SER A 134 0.25 3.58 8.05
CA SER A 134 0.46 5.03 8.01
C SER A 134 0.15 5.65 9.36
N ARG A 135 0.91 6.68 9.74
CA ARG A 135 0.66 7.47 10.96
C ARG A 135 -0.63 8.32 10.87
N LYS A 136 -1.24 8.40 9.69
CA LYS A 136 -2.51 9.09 9.44
C LYS A 136 -3.59 8.02 9.18
N PRO A 137 -4.42 7.66 10.18
CA PRO A 137 -5.37 6.54 10.08
C PRO A 137 -6.37 6.66 8.93
N VAL A 138 -6.96 7.83 8.74
CA VAL A 138 -7.86 8.11 7.59
C VAL A 138 -7.15 7.82 6.28
N ARG A 139 -5.94 8.40 6.08
CA ARG A 139 -5.19 8.19 4.85
C ARG A 139 -4.83 6.71 4.66
N TYR A 140 -4.46 6.02 5.73
CA TYR A 140 -4.14 4.61 5.72
C TYR A 140 -5.31 3.77 5.18
N TYR A 141 -6.52 4.03 5.69
CA TYR A 141 -7.71 3.34 5.22
C TYR A 141 -8.08 3.72 3.78
N LEU A 142 -7.92 4.98 3.38
CA LEU A 142 -8.16 5.38 1.99
C LEU A 142 -7.20 4.70 1.01
N ASP A 143 -5.93 4.53 1.37
CA ASP A 143 -4.97 3.78 0.58
C ASP A 143 -5.36 2.29 0.46
N TYR A 144 -5.85 1.70 1.54
CA TYR A 144 -6.40 0.35 1.53
C TYR A 144 -7.57 0.22 0.54
N LEU A 145 -8.54 1.14 0.60
CA LEU A 145 -9.68 1.15 -0.32
C LEU A 145 -9.28 1.42 -1.78
N GLU A 146 -8.23 2.23 -2.03
CA GLU A 146 -7.66 2.41 -3.37
C GLU A 146 -7.15 1.07 -3.93
N VAL A 147 -6.51 0.23 -3.11
CA VAL A 147 -6.06 -1.11 -3.55
C VAL A 147 -7.25 -2.01 -3.87
N LEU A 148 -8.25 -2.09 -2.99
CA LEU A 148 -9.43 -2.92 -3.21
C LEU A 148 -10.20 -2.51 -4.48
N ARG A 149 -10.38 -1.20 -4.69
CA ARG A 149 -10.98 -0.68 -5.94
C ARG A 149 -10.13 -1.01 -7.15
N GLY A 150 -8.81 -0.96 -7.03
CA GLY A 150 -7.92 -1.41 -8.09
C GLY A 150 -8.21 -2.84 -8.53
N PHE A 151 -8.44 -3.78 -7.61
CA PHE A 151 -8.85 -5.14 -7.98
C PHE A 151 -10.25 -5.19 -8.61
N ARG A 152 -11.23 -4.50 -8.01
CA ARG A 152 -12.62 -4.42 -8.53
C ARG A 152 -12.68 -3.89 -9.97
N ASP A 153 -11.92 -2.84 -10.25
CA ASP A 153 -11.98 -2.09 -11.51
C ASP A 153 -11.04 -2.70 -12.57
N ASN A 154 -10.14 -3.61 -12.19
CA ASN A 154 -9.24 -4.27 -13.13
C ASN A 154 -10.03 -5.25 -14.03
N PRO A 155 -9.96 -5.12 -15.37
CA PRO A 155 -10.68 -5.98 -16.31
C PRO A 155 -10.48 -7.48 -16.11
N LYS A 156 -9.30 -7.91 -15.62
CA LYS A 156 -8.94 -9.31 -15.36
C LYS A 156 -9.83 -9.96 -14.29
N TYR A 157 -10.34 -9.19 -13.34
CA TYR A 157 -11.11 -9.67 -12.19
C TYR A 157 -12.60 -9.34 -12.29
N ARG A 158 -13.04 -8.76 -13.41
CA ARG A 158 -14.43 -8.38 -13.60
C ARG A 158 -15.30 -9.65 -13.67
N SER A 159 -16.03 -9.92 -12.59
CA SER A 159 -16.98 -11.02 -12.51
C SER A 159 -18.29 -10.60 -11.86
N ASN A 160 -19.32 -11.44 -12.00
CA ASN A 160 -20.60 -11.17 -11.34
C ASN A 160 -20.52 -11.27 -9.81
N ASN A 161 -19.50 -11.95 -9.28
CA ASN A 161 -19.30 -12.21 -7.85
C ASN A 161 -18.35 -11.20 -7.19
N LEU A 162 -17.74 -10.30 -7.96
CA LEU A 162 -16.72 -9.33 -7.52
C LEU A 162 -17.11 -7.89 -7.90
N LYS A 163 -18.37 -7.52 -7.70
CA LYS A 163 -18.90 -6.21 -8.12
C LYS A 163 -18.63 -5.09 -7.11
N ARG A 164 -18.53 -5.43 -5.82
CA ARG A 164 -18.42 -4.47 -4.72
C ARG A 164 -17.01 -4.50 -4.14
N VAL A 165 -16.57 -3.39 -3.55
CA VAL A 165 -15.32 -3.37 -2.78
C VAL A 165 -15.36 -4.40 -1.65
N ALA A 166 -16.50 -4.59 -0.99
CA ALA A 166 -16.69 -5.63 0.01
C ALA A 166 -16.47 -7.05 -0.54
N ASP A 167 -16.82 -7.34 -1.79
CA ASP A 167 -16.59 -8.68 -2.35
C ASP A 167 -15.09 -8.95 -2.58
N ILE A 168 -14.34 -7.93 -3.01
CA ILE A 168 -12.87 -8.01 -3.11
C ILE A 168 -12.24 -8.21 -1.73
N ASP A 169 -12.71 -7.46 -0.73
CA ASP A 169 -12.23 -7.56 0.65
C ASP A 169 -12.38 -8.98 1.20
N LEU A 170 -13.57 -9.59 1.04
CA LEU A 170 -13.83 -10.96 1.48
C LEU A 170 -12.95 -11.98 0.74
N ALA A 171 -12.74 -11.79 -0.56
CA ALA A 171 -11.88 -12.65 -1.37
C ALA A 171 -10.42 -12.62 -0.89
N LEU A 172 -9.86 -11.42 -0.71
CA LEU A 172 -8.50 -11.26 -0.23
C LEU A 172 -8.34 -11.74 1.21
N TRP A 173 -9.36 -11.56 2.06
CA TRP A 173 -9.35 -12.07 3.43
C TRP A 173 -9.26 -13.60 3.45
N SER A 174 -10.05 -14.28 2.62
CA SER A 174 -9.96 -15.74 2.47
C SER A 174 -8.60 -16.18 1.93
N ALA A 175 -8.06 -15.46 0.95
CA ALA A 175 -6.72 -15.72 0.43
C ALA A 175 -5.66 -15.61 1.53
N ALA A 176 -5.68 -14.54 2.33
CA ALA A 176 -4.71 -14.32 3.39
C ALA A 176 -4.66 -15.49 4.38
N HIS A 177 -5.81 -15.94 4.88
CA HIS A 177 -5.87 -17.02 5.86
C HIS A 177 -5.46 -18.39 5.29
N PHE A 178 -5.85 -18.70 4.05
CA PHE A 178 -5.46 -19.96 3.43
C PHE A 178 -4.02 -19.97 2.89
N CYS A 179 -3.37 -18.81 2.82
CA CYS A 179 -1.96 -18.66 2.43
C CYS A 179 -0.99 -18.60 3.63
N GLU A 180 -1.41 -18.04 4.76
CA GLU A 180 -0.54 -17.88 5.95
C GLU A 180 -0.61 -19.06 6.93
N ALA A 181 -1.60 -19.95 6.82
CA ALA A 181 -1.72 -21.10 7.71
C ALA A 181 -0.47 -22.00 7.61
N THR A 182 0.16 -22.24 8.76
CA THR A 182 1.37 -23.08 8.95
C THR A 182 1.20 -24.51 8.45
N ASN A 183 -0.04 -24.95 8.25
CA ASN A 183 -0.38 -26.16 7.50
C ASN A 183 -0.91 -25.73 6.13
N LEU A 184 -0.01 -25.69 5.15
CA LEU A 184 -0.35 -25.45 3.75
C LEU A 184 -1.36 -26.51 3.31
N GLU A 185 -2.64 -26.14 3.26
CA GLU A 185 -3.70 -27.06 2.86
C GLU A 185 -3.50 -27.40 1.38
N PRO A 186 -3.34 -28.69 1.03
CA PRO A 186 -3.10 -29.11 -0.36
C PRO A 186 -4.26 -28.73 -1.29
N GLU A 187 -5.49 -28.72 -0.76
CA GLU A 187 -6.71 -28.44 -1.53
C GLU A 187 -6.78 -27.02 -2.11
N PHE A 188 -6.06 -26.05 -1.53
CA PHE A 188 -5.99 -24.68 -2.03
C PHE A 188 -4.65 -24.34 -2.71
N ALA A 189 -3.74 -25.31 -2.86
CA ALA A 189 -2.40 -25.07 -3.40
C ALA A 189 -2.43 -24.46 -4.80
N GLU A 190 -3.31 -24.94 -5.67
CA GLU A 190 -3.47 -24.42 -7.03
C GLU A 190 -3.88 -22.94 -7.02
N TYR A 191 -4.79 -22.55 -6.13
CA TYR A 191 -5.31 -21.18 -6.08
C TYR A 191 -4.25 -20.21 -5.55
N ARG A 192 -3.42 -20.68 -4.61
CA ARG A 192 -2.27 -19.93 -4.11
C ARG A 192 -1.22 -19.75 -5.17
N GLU A 193 -0.89 -20.81 -5.90
CA GLU A 193 0.07 -20.73 -7.00
C GLU A 193 -0.43 -19.75 -8.07
N GLU A 194 -1.69 -19.86 -8.49
CA GLU A 194 -2.30 -18.93 -9.44
C GLU A 194 -2.24 -17.46 -8.92
N MET A 195 -2.49 -17.23 -7.64
CA MET A 195 -2.38 -15.91 -7.01
C MET A 195 -0.95 -15.38 -7.04
N TYR A 196 0.04 -16.19 -6.65
CA TYR A 196 1.43 -15.75 -6.61
C TYR A 196 2.06 -15.60 -7.99
N GLN A 197 1.54 -16.28 -9.01
CA GLN A 197 1.91 -16.08 -10.42
C GLN A 197 1.10 -14.96 -11.12
N ASP A 198 0.19 -14.29 -10.42
CA ASP A 198 -0.61 -13.21 -10.99
C ASP A 198 0.17 -11.89 -11.05
N ASP A 199 0.55 -11.47 -12.26
CA ASP A 199 1.34 -10.25 -12.49
C ASP A 199 0.74 -9.00 -11.84
N TYR A 200 -0.59 -8.83 -11.86
CA TYR A 200 -1.23 -7.66 -11.26
C TYR A 200 -1.17 -7.71 -9.73
N PHE A 201 -1.37 -8.89 -9.14
CA PHE A 201 -1.23 -9.06 -7.70
C PHE A 201 0.22 -8.80 -7.26
N GLN A 202 1.20 -9.32 -7.99
CA GLN A 202 2.63 -9.03 -7.76
C GLN A 202 2.91 -7.52 -7.86
N GLU A 203 2.40 -6.86 -8.90
CA GLU A 203 2.54 -5.41 -9.10
C GLU A 203 1.94 -4.61 -7.93
N VAL A 204 0.73 -4.96 -7.47
CA VAL A 204 0.07 -4.31 -6.33
C VAL A 204 0.93 -4.45 -5.08
N ARG A 205 1.42 -5.66 -4.77
CA ARG A 205 2.28 -5.91 -3.61
C ARG A 205 3.57 -5.11 -3.69
N LEU A 206 4.21 -5.08 -4.87
CA LEU A 206 5.44 -4.34 -5.11
C LEU A 206 5.22 -2.83 -4.97
N ARG A 207 4.16 -2.30 -5.56
CA ARG A 207 3.77 -0.89 -5.48
C ARG A 207 3.47 -0.46 -4.05
N ASN A 208 2.76 -1.28 -3.28
CA ASN A 208 2.42 -1.00 -1.89
C ASN A 208 3.66 -1.02 -0.99
N LEU A 209 4.54 -2.01 -1.18
CA LEU A 209 5.84 -2.08 -0.54
C LEU A 209 6.63 -0.79 -0.83
N LEU A 210 6.83 -0.47 -2.11
CA LEU A 210 7.54 0.73 -2.56
C LEU A 210 6.95 2.04 -1.99
N LYS A 211 5.62 2.18 -2.01
CA LYS A 211 4.93 3.33 -1.40
C LYS A 211 5.25 3.44 0.09
N GLY A 212 5.23 2.32 0.82
CA GLY A 212 5.62 2.26 2.22
C GLY A 212 7.04 2.73 2.48
N LEU A 213 7.97 2.24 1.68
CA LEU A 213 9.39 2.62 1.72
C LEU A 213 9.59 4.12 1.47
N SER A 214 8.69 4.78 0.73
CA SER A 214 8.72 6.23 0.55
C SER A 214 8.16 7.02 1.74
N ARG A 215 7.13 6.49 2.45
CA ARG A 215 6.39 7.18 3.52
C ARG A 215 7.05 7.19 4.89
N TYR A 216 7.77 6.13 5.25
CA TYR A 216 8.32 5.96 6.59
C TYR A 216 9.71 6.56 6.81
N GLY A 217 10.17 7.33 5.85
CA GLY A 217 11.51 7.91 5.88
C GLY A 217 12.47 7.08 5.03
N LYS A 218 13.46 7.80 4.50
CA LYS A 218 14.52 7.31 3.62
C LYS A 218 14.89 5.87 3.99
N LEU A 219 14.52 4.89 3.15
CA LEU A 219 15.28 3.65 3.05
C LEU A 219 16.75 4.01 3.23
N ALA A 220 17.41 3.34 4.17
CA ALA A 220 18.86 3.48 4.25
C ALA A 220 19.43 3.19 2.86
N ASP A 221 20.49 3.89 2.47
CA ASP A 221 21.08 3.73 1.14
C ASP A 221 21.36 2.23 0.85
N SER A 222 21.72 1.44 1.87
CA SER A 222 21.90 -0.02 1.81
C SER A 222 20.62 -0.80 1.49
N GLN A 223 19.47 -0.42 2.06
CA GLN A 223 18.20 -1.10 1.84
C GLN A 223 17.65 -0.79 0.44
N CYS A 224 17.79 0.45 -0.04
CA CYS A 224 17.50 0.78 -1.44
C CYS A 224 18.31 -0.09 -2.40
N LEU A 225 19.61 -0.27 -2.11
CA LEU A 225 20.49 -1.03 -2.99
C LEU A 225 20.21 -2.53 -2.96
N LEU A 226 19.87 -3.09 -1.80
CA LEU A 226 19.38 -4.47 -1.71
C LEU A 226 18.11 -4.67 -2.53
N PHE A 227 17.21 -3.70 -2.49
CA PHE A 227 15.98 -3.75 -3.28
C PHE A 227 16.26 -3.63 -4.78
N ALA A 228 17.13 -2.69 -5.16
CA ALA A 228 17.57 -2.53 -6.54
C ALA A 228 18.23 -3.81 -7.07
N SER A 229 19.07 -4.50 -6.27
CA SER A 229 19.72 -5.74 -6.70
C SER A 229 18.73 -6.86 -6.98
N VAL A 230 17.67 -6.99 -6.18
CA VAL A 230 16.60 -7.98 -6.43
C VAL A 230 15.83 -7.61 -7.70
N LEU A 231 15.54 -6.33 -7.91
CA LEU A 231 14.80 -5.86 -9.08
C LEU A 231 15.54 -6.07 -10.40
N LEU A 232 16.88 -6.20 -10.42
CA LEU A 232 17.66 -6.41 -11.65
C LEU A 232 17.23 -7.66 -12.44
N GLU A 233 16.67 -8.65 -11.75
CA GLU A 233 16.18 -9.89 -12.37
C GLU A 233 14.84 -9.68 -13.11
N HIS A 234 14.07 -8.67 -12.70
CA HIS A 234 12.69 -8.45 -13.15
C HIS A 234 12.53 -7.20 -14.02
N ASP A 235 13.07 -6.07 -13.59
CA ASP A 235 12.99 -4.79 -14.30
C ASP A 235 14.23 -3.93 -14.03
N CYS A 236 15.07 -3.81 -15.05
CA CYS A 236 16.33 -3.06 -14.96
C CYS A 236 16.13 -1.54 -14.87
N GLN A 237 15.03 -1.00 -15.42
CA GLN A 237 14.73 0.44 -15.37
C GLN A 237 14.33 0.83 -13.95
N ILE A 238 13.43 0.06 -13.32
CA ILE A 238 12.99 0.29 -11.94
C ILE A 238 14.17 0.07 -10.98
N ALA A 239 14.96 -1.00 -11.16
CA ALA A 239 16.15 -1.26 -10.36
C ALA A 239 17.11 -0.06 -10.34
N ALA A 240 17.42 0.48 -11.53
CA ALA A 240 18.29 1.65 -11.65
C ALA A 240 17.66 2.91 -11.05
N ALA A 241 16.35 3.12 -11.21
CA ALA A 241 15.64 4.25 -10.60
C ALA A 241 15.65 4.18 -9.07
N VAL A 242 15.57 2.99 -8.48
CA VAL A 242 15.72 2.81 -7.02
C VAL A 242 17.14 3.13 -6.56
N ALA A 243 18.17 2.69 -7.31
CA ALA A 243 19.58 2.95 -6.99
C ALA A 243 20.00 4.42 -7.18
N ALA A 244 19.27 5.19 -7.99
CA ALA A 244 19.51 6.62 -8.19
C ALA A 244 19.44 7.46 -6.91
N LYS A 245 18.53 7.12 -5.99
CA LYS A 245 18.37 7.85 -4.73
C LYS A 245 19.59 7.69 -3.80
N PRO A 246 20.07 6.46 -3.50
CA PRO A 246 21.34 6.26 -2.80
C PRO A 246 22.50 6.99 -3.46
N TYR A 247 22.58 6.96 -4.79
CA TYR A 247 23.63 7.66 -5.52
C TYR A 247 23.62 9.17 -5.23
N ASP A 248 22.47 9.84 -5.40
CA ASP A 248 22.36 11.28 -5.13
C ASP A 248 22.73 11.61 -3.67
N ASN A 249 22.24 10.82 -2.71
CA ASN A 249 22.60 10.98 -1.28
C ASN A 249 24.11 10.82 -1.03
N LEU A 250 24.75 9.86 -1.68
CA LEU A 250 26.19 9.58 -1.52
C LEU A 250 27.04 10.71 -2.08
N ILE A 251 26.69 11.28 -3.24
CA ILE A 251 27.38 12.46 -3.77
C ILE A 251 27.29 13.63 -2.80
N HIS A 252 26.11 13.88 -2.21
CA HIS A 252 25.97 14.93 -1.19
C HIS A 252 26.80 14.66 0.08
N LYS A 253 26.94 13.40 0.51
CA LYS A 253 27.81 13.02 1.64
C LYS A 253 29.29 13.20 1.33
N ILE A 254 29.71 12.86 0.11
CA ILE A 254 31.08 13.07 -0.35
C ILE A 254 31.38 14.57 -0.43
N ALA A 255 30.50 15.36 -1.05
CA ALA A 255 30.61 16.82 -1.08
C ALA A 255 30.78 17.42 0.32
N GLU A 256 30.00 16.95 1.30
CA GLU A 256 30.14 17.37 2.70
C GLU A 256 31.50 16.99 3.29
N ARG A 257 31.95 15.75 3.11
CA ARG A 257 33.26 15.26 3.60
C ARG A 257 34.42 16.10 3.07
N PHE A 258 34.33 16.58 1.83
CA PHE A 258 35.35 17.41 1.18
C PHE A 258 35.07 18.92 1.25
N ARG A 259 34.05 19.34 2.02
CA ARG A 259 33.67 20.75 2.21
C ARG A 259 33.34 21.49 0.91
N VAL A 260 32.80 20.77 -0.07
CA VAL A 260 32.19 21.36 -1.26
C VAL A 260 30.83 21.95 -0.87
N GLU A 261 30.56 23.18 -1.31
CA GLU A 261 29.31 23.87 -1.01
C GLU A 261 28.12 23.12 -1.63
N ARG A 262 27.17 22.71 -0.79
CA ARG A 262 26.04 21.84 -1.20
C ARG A 262 24.77 22.58 -1.55
N TYR A 263 24.69 23.86 -1.20
CA TYR A 263 23.51 24.69 -1.39
C TYR A 263 23.89 25.91 -2.22
N ASN A 264 22.97 26.40 -3.04
CA ASN A 264 23.17 27.65 -3.76
C ASN A 264 22.92 28.85 -2.82
N GLU A 265 23.14 30.07 -3.31
CA GLU A 265 22.91 31.33 -2.57
C GLU A 265 21.47 31.50 -2.05
N LYS A 266 20.51 30.74 -2.59
CA LYS A 266 19.10 30.73 -2.19
C LYS A 266 18.79 29.66 -1.13
N GLY A 267 19.78 28.88 -0.70
CA GLY A 267 19.61 27.78 0.25
C GLY A 267 19.04 26.49 -0.36
N GLU A 268 18.99 26.37 -1.68
CA GLU A 268 18.49 25.17 -2.36
C GLU A 268 19.62 24.18 -2.64
N PRO A 269 19.38 22.85 -2.56
CA PRO A 269 20.39 21.85 -2.89
C PRO A 269 20.93 22.03 -4.31
N ARG A 270 22.25 22.05 -4.46
CA ARG A 270 22.90 22.13 -5.77
C ARG A 270 22.70 20.83 -6.56
N PRO A 271 22.59 20.89 -7.90
CA PRO A 271 22.46 19.69 -8.72
C PRO A 271 23.63 18.72 -8.55
N THR A 272 23.35 17.41 -8.52
CA THR A 272 24.35 16.34 -8.38
C THR A 272 25.51 16.50 -9.37
N ARG A 273 25.23 16.88 -10.62
CA ARG A 273 26.25 17.11 -11.65
C ARG A 273 27.27 18.17 -11.25
N SER A 274 26.80 19.32 -10.76
CA SER A 274 27.68 20.42 -10.37
C SER A 274 28.54 20.05 -9.15
N LEU A 275 28.01 19.24 -8.24
CA LEU A 275 28.79 18.71 -7.12
C LEU A 275 29.93 17.80 -7.59
N ILE A 276 29.69 16.97 -8.60
CA ILE A 276 30.74 16.11 -9.19
C ILE A 276 31.84 16.96 -9.85
N GLU A 277 31.45 18.02 -10.56
CA GLU A 277 32.40 18.94 -11.22
C GLU A 277 33.32 19.61 -10.19
N ASP A 278 32.77 20.07 -9.06
CA ASP A 278 33.57 20.68 -7.98
C ASP A 278 34.44 19.67 -7.23
N LEU A 279 33.93 18.44 -7.03
CA LEU A 279 34.67 17.34 -6.40
C LEU A 279 35.91 16.92 -7.18
N ARG A 280 36.03 17.28 -8.47
CA ARG A 280 37.20 17.00 -9.30
C ARG A 280 38.50 17.58 -8.74
N GLN A 281 38.43 18.68 -8.00
CA GLN A 281 39.59 19.27 -7.31
C GLN A 281 40.13 18.40 -6.16
N HIS A 282 39.36 17.40 -5.73
CA HIS A 282 39.67 16.51 -4.62
C HIS A 282 39.88 15.05 -5.06
N GLU A 283 39.92 14.79 -6.37
CA GLU A 283 39.96 13.43 -6.94
C GLU A 283 41.06 12.54 -6.35
N GLU A 284 42.29 13.08 -6.22
CA GLU A 284 43.43 12.37 -5.61
C GLU A 284 43.16 11.92 -4.17
N LYS A 285 42.37 12.69 -3.41
CA LYS A 285 42.07 12.41 -1.99
C LYS A 285 40.86 11.50 -1.81
N MET A 286 40.00 11.39 -2.82
CA MET A 286 38.78 10.57 -2.76
C MET A 286 39.03 9.08 -3.01
N ALA A 287 40.20 8.72 -3.56
CA ALA A 287 40.48 7.36 -4.04
C ALA A 287 39.39 6.84 -5.02
N MET A 288 38.87 7.75 -5.85
CA MET A 288 37.79 7.50 -6.81
C MET A 288 37.83 8.57 -7.89
N ARG A 289 37.61 8.15 -9.15
CA ARG A 289 37.66 9.05 -10.29
C ARG A 289 36.35 9.79 -10.50
N CYS A 290 36.41 11.08 -10.83
CA CYS A 290 35.20 11.85 -11.11
C CYS A 290 34.55 11.45 -12.44
N ASP A 291 35.33 10.88 -13.37
CA ASP A 291 34.81 10.32 -14.62
C ASP A 291 33.88 9.13 -14.38
N ASP A 292 34.18 8.30 -13.37
CA ASP A 292 33.32 7.20 -12.95
C ASP A 292 32.00 7.77 -12.37
N LEU A 293 32.10 8.79 -11.50
CA LEU A 293 30.92 9.45 -10.95
C LEU A 293 30.04 10.09 -12.03
N HIS A 294 30.64 10.70 -13.05
CA HIS A 294 29.91 11.23 -14.21
C HIS A 294 29.26 10.12 -15.04
N THR A 295 29.93 8.98 -15.21
CA THR A 295 29.35 7.82 -15.88
C THR A 295 28.10 7.33 -15.14
N TYR A 296 28.19 7.21 -13.81
CA TYR A 296 27.07 6.83 -12.95
C TYR A 296 25.94 7.85 -13.00
N TRP A 297 26.27 9.14 -13.05
CA TRP A 297 25.29 10.21 -13.26
C TRP A 297 24.55 10.03 -14.58
N GLY A 298 25.25 9.69 -15.66
CA GLY A 298 24.66 9.40 -16.96
C GLY A 298 23.64 8.27 -16.92
N TRP A 299 23.97 7.16 -16.27
CA TRP A 299 23.04 6.04 -16.04
C TRP A 299 21.85 6.45 -15.18
N ARG A 300 22.08 7.23 -14.12
CA ARG A 300 21.02 7.80 -13.28
C ARG A 300 20.06 8.69 -14.08
N ILE A 301 20.54 9.47 -15.04
CA ILE A 301 19.68 10.28 -15.92
C ILE A 301 18.80 9.37 -16.78
N LYS A 302 19.37 8.35 -17.45
CA LYS A 302 18.60 7.39 -18.26
C LYS A 302 17.55 6.63 -17.42
N ALA A 303 17.84 6.37 -16.15
CA ALA A 303 16.95 5.63 -15.26
C ALA A 303 15.76 6.45 -14.75
N VAL A 304 15.95 7.75 -14.52
CA VAL A 304 14.98 8.62 -13.82
C VAL A 304 14.26 9.58 -14.76
N HIS A 305 14.93 10.02 -15.82
CA HIS A 305 14.39 10.99 -16.77
C HIS A 305 14.13 10.33 -18.12
N ASP A 306 13.00 10.69 -18.73
CA ASP A 306 12.62 10.23 -20.07
C ASP A 306 13.37 11.03 -21.15
N VAL A 307 14.71 10.99 -21.09
CA VAL A 307 15.61 11.72 -21.97
C VAL A 307 16.58 10.74 -22.60
N GLY A 308 16.28 10.32 -23.83
CA GLY A 308 17.09 9.38 -24.60
C GLY A 308 16.63 7.92 -24.46
N PRO A 309 17.45 6.95 -24.93
CA PRO A 309 17.10 5.54 -24.84
C PRO A 309 17.06 5.08 -23.37
N PRO A 310 16.14 4.16 -23.02
CA PRO A 310 16.05 3.60 -21.67
C PRO A 310 17.35 2.91 -21.28
N ILE A 311 17.60 2.80 -19.97
CA ILE A 311 18.81 2.15 -19.47
C ILE A 311 18.79 0.66 -19.85
N SER A 312 19.90 0.16 -20.40
CA SER A 312 20.02 -1.27 -20.69
C SER A 312 20.23 -2.09 -19.42
N LYS A 313 19.95 -3.40 -19.50
CA LYS A 313 20.15 -4.32 -18.37
C LYS A 313 21.60 -4.34 -17.87
N ASP A 314 22.58 -4.36 -18.78
CA ASP A 314 24.00 -4.33 -18.43
C ASP A 314 24.40 -3.02 -17.73
N GLU A 315 23.94 -1.87 -18.23
CA GLU A 315 24.16 -0.58 -17.59
C GLU A 315 23.52 -0.51 -16.20
N ALA A 316 22.29 -1.03 -16.04
CA ALA A 316 21.61 -1.06 -14.74
C ALA A 316 22.36 -1.92 -13.72
N VAL A 317 22.82 -3.11 -14.11
CA VAL A 317 23.62 -4.00 -13.25
C VAL A 317 24.91 -3.28 -12.80
N LYS A 318 25.63 -2.67 -13.75
CA LYS A 318 26.85 -1.90 -13.45
C LYS A 318 26.56 -0.72 -12.52
N PHE A 319 25.47 0.00 -12.75
CA PHE A 319 25.10 1.15 -11.93
C PHE A 319 24.77 0.73 -10.49
N VAL A 320 23.91 -0.27 -10.29
CA VAL A 320 23.54 -0.75 -8.95
C VAL A 320 24.76 -1.22 -8.16
N ASN A 321 25.64 -2.01 -8.79
CA ASN A 321 26.87 -2.48 -8.16
C ASN A 321 27.83 -1.34 -7.83
N ALA A 322 28.02 -0.38 -8.75
CA ALA A 322 28.87 0.78 -8.52
C ALA A 322 28.40 1.64 -7.34
N VAL A 323 27.08 1.84 -7.20
CA VAL A 323 26.53 2.61 -6.08
C VAL A 323 26.66 1.84 -4.75
N ALA A 324 26.58 0.52 -4.77
CA ALA A 324 26.88 -0.31 -3.59
C ALA A 324 28.35 -0.24 -3.18
N ASP A 325 29.27 -0.23 -4.14
CA ASP A 325 30.70 -0.03 -3.88
C ASP A 325 30.97 1.36 -3.31
N LEU A 326 30.32 2.38 -3.88
CA LEU A 326 30.40 3.75 -3.41
C LEU A 326 29.93 3.86 -1.95
N LEU A 327 28.80 3.23 -1.61
CA LEU A 327 28.27 3.22 -0.25
C LEU A 327 29.29 2.64 0.75
N ARG A 328 29.95 1.54 0.39
CA ARG A 328 31.00 0.92 1.21
C ARG A 328 32.20 1.85 1.41
N LYS A 329 32.63 2.57 0.37
CA LYS A 329 33.75 3.52 0.43
C LYS A 329 33.44 4.77 1.27
N VAL A 330 32.19 5.23 1.30
CA VAL A 330 31.79 6.44 2.05
C VAL A 330 31.66 6.15 3.55
N HIS A 331 31.33 4.91 3.92
CA HIS A 331 31.18 4.49 5.33
C HIS A 331 32.48 4.00 5.99
N ASN A 332 33.52 3.76 5.20
CA ASN A 332 34.89 3.50 5.67
C ASN A 332 35.73 4.80 5.60
#